data_AF-A0A1U9KJB9-F1
#
_entry.id   AF-A0A1U9KJB9-F1
#
_cell.length_a   1.000
_cell.length_b   1.000
_cell.length_c   1.000
_cell.angle_alpha   90.00
_cell.angle_beta   90.00
_cell.angle_gamma   90.00
#
_symmetry.space_group_name_H-M   'P 1'
#
loop_
_entity.id
_entity.type
_entity.pdbx_description
1 polymer ?
#
loop_
_entity_poly.entity_id
_entity_poly.type
_entity_poly.pdbx_seq_one_letter_code
_entity_poly.pdbx_strand_id
1 'polypeptide(L)'
;MKQKKLAKTAPVPCVVREAGSAILAEDDSLAENVQRLALHPLDQFRAFRDMLEKGMSEEEIAAAFFVAPTVVKQRLRLMTVSDKLLDIYEQDGMKLEQLMAFSISDDHARQEQVWEIVSQSHNRESYVVRRMLTEKTVRVSDRRVRFVGLDTYLAVGGPIMRDLFEADGRDRTGHPCPGRTASGVRSCRHGAGSRSSSNPIDRLRADCLPPSMRAVP
;
A
#
# COMPACT_ATOMS: atom_id res chain seq x y z
N MET A 1 -30.48 2.79 -0.97
CA MET A 1 -29.84 1.82 -1.88
C MET A 1 -30.77 0.64 -2.12
N LYS A 2 -31.44 0.56 -3.28
CA LYS A 2 -32.40 -0.52 -3.60
C LYS A 2 -31.60 -1.77 -4.00
N GLN A 3 -31.62 -2.82 -3.18
CA GLN A 3 -30.90 -4.07 -3.48
C GLN A 3 -31.33 -4.60 -4.85
N LYS A 4 -30.38 -4.80 -5.77
CA LYS A 4 -30.61 -5.47 -7.07
C LYS A 4 -30.86 -6.96 -6.84
N LYS A 5 -32.00 -7.32 -6.27
CA LYS A 5 -32.44 -8.70 -6.11
C LYS A 5 -33.26 -9.11 -7.34
N LEU A 6 -32.86 -10.19 -7.99
CA LEU A 6 -33.63 -10.83 -9.05
C LEU A 6 -34.95 -11.35 -8.45
N ALA A 7 -36.07 -11.16 -9.14
CA ALA A 7 -37.34 -11.77 -8.72
C ALA A 7 -37.23 -13.29 -8.81
N LYS A 8 -37.88 -14.04 -7.91
CA LYS A 8 -37.80 -15.51 -7.87
C LYS A 8 -38.19 -16.20 -9.19
N THR A 9 -38.95 -15.52 -10.03
CA THR A 9 -39.47 -16.01 -11.31
C THR A 9 -38.87 -15.28 -12.51
N ALA A 10 -37.83 -14.45 -12.30
CA ALA A 10 -37.21 -13.75 -13.41
C ALA A 10 -36.48 -14.75 -14.33
N PRO A 11 -36.67 -14.66 -15.65
CA PRO A 11 -36.03 -15.56 -16.59
C PRO A 11 -34.51 -15.33 -16.57
N VAL A 12 -33.76 -16.43 -16.45
CA VAL A 12 -32.29 -16.43 -16.54
C VAL A 12 -31.90 -16.88 -17.95
N PRO A 13 -31.10 -16.12 -18.69
CA PRO A 13 -30.57 -16.58 -19.97
C PRO A 13 -29.72 -17.82 -19.75
N CYS A 14 -30.13 -18.94 -20.30
CA CYS A 14 -29.41 -20.21 -20.22
C CYS A 14 -29.08 -20.72 -21.63
N VAL A 15 -27.87 -21.25 -21.79
CA VAL A 15 -27.46 -21.96 -23.01
C VAL A 15 -27.62 -23.44 -22.73
N VAL A 16 -28.54 -24.08 -23.45
CA VAL A 16 -28.85 -25.52 -23.28
C VAL A 16 -27.90 -26.34 -24.15
N ARG A 17 -27.26 -27.36 -23.56
CA ARG A 17 -26.43 -28.35 -24.28
C ARG A 17 -26.96 -29.77 -24.01
N GLU A 18 -26.72 -30.69 -24.94
CA GLU A 18 -27.14 -32.09 -24.80
C GLU A 18 -26.29 -32.83 -23.77
N ALA A 19 -26.92 -33.67 -22.92
CA ALA A 19 -26.23 -34.37 -21.84
C ALA A 19 -25.22 -35.45 -22.31
N GLY A 20 -25.25 -35.82 -23.59
CA GLY A 20 -24.33 -36.79 -24.22
C GLY A 20 -23.28 -36.15 -25.12
N SER A 21 -23.06 -34.83 -25.02
CA SER A 21 -22.02 -34.16 -25.81
C SER A 21 -20.64 -34.74 -25.51
N ALA A 22 -19.76 -34.75 -26.52
CA ALA A 22 -18.38 -35.21 -26.38
C ALA A 22 -17.57 -34.37 -25.38
N ILE A 23 -18.03 -33.15 -25.07
CA ILE A 23 -17.50 -32.27 -24.04
C ILE A 23 -18.38 -32.43 -22.81
N LEU A 24 -17.77 -32.81 -21.69
CA LEU A 24 -18.46 -32.97 -20.42
C LEU A 24 -18.74 -31.61 -19.77
N ALA A 25 -19.81 -31.51 -18.98
CA ALA A 25 -20.16 -30.26 -18.30
C ALA A 25 -19.07 -29.80 -17.31
N GLU A 26 -18.35 -30.76 -16.75
CA GLU A 26 -17.18 -30.56 -15.89
C GLU A 26 -16.03 -29.89 -16.64
N ASP A 27 -15.79 -30.29 -17.90
CA ASP A 27 -14.72 -29.74 -18.73
C ASP A 27 -15.03 -28.32 -19.18
N ASP A 28 -16.29 -28.02 -19.54
CA ASP A 28 -16.74 -26.66 -19.87
C ASP A 28 -16.60 -25.72 -18.65
N SER A 29 -16.99 -26.21 -17.46
CA SER A 29 -16.84 -25.47 -16.20
C SER A 29 -15.37 -25.25 -15.81
N LEU A 30 -14.54 -26.28 -15.99
CA LEU A 30 -13.10 -26.19 -15.72
C LEU A 30 -12.42 -25.24 -16.71
N ALA A 31 -12.74 -25.34 -18.00
CA ALA A 31 -12.19 -24.47 -19.04
C ALA A 31 -12.51 -23.00 -18.76
N GLU A 32 -13.75 -22.67 -18.37
CA GLU A 32 -14.12 -21.30 -18.00
C GLU A 32 -13.31 -20.80 -16.79
N ASN A 33 -13.22 -21.59 -15.73
CA ASN A 33 -12.48 -21.20 -14.53
C ASN A 33 -10.97 -21.11 -14.78
N VAL A 34 -10.39 -21.97 -15.63
CA VAL A 34 -8.97 -21.97 -15.98
C VAL A 34 -8.62 -20.80 -16.90
N GLN A 35 -9.51 -20.44 -17.82
CA GLN A 35 -9.32 -19.31 -18.73
C GLN A 35 -9.69 -17.96 -18.11
N ARG A 36 -10.30 -17.96 -16.92
CA ARG A 36 -10.60 -16.73 -16.19
C ARG A 36 -9.29 -16.04 -15.80
N LEU A 37 -8.96 -14.97 -16.53
CA LEU A 37 -7.83 -14.12 -16.20
C LEU A 37 -8.11 -13.43 -14.87
N ALA A 38 -7.20 -13.61 -13.91
CA ALA A 38 -7.21 -12.83 -12.69
C ALA A 38 -7.06 -11.35 -13.07
N LEU A 39 -7.97 -10.51 -12.55
CA LEU A 39 -7.90 -9.08 -12.76
C LEU A 39 -6.52 -8.58 -12.30
N HIS A 40 -5.86 -7.76 -13.13
CA HIS A 40 -4.56 -7.24 -12.76
C HIS A 40 -4.69 -6.38 -11.49
N PRO A 41 -3.79 -6.48 -10.50
CA PRO A 41 -3.90 -5.71 -9.26
C PRO A 41 -4.03 -4.20 -9.48
N LEU A 42 -3.41 -3.67 -10.55
CA LEU A 42 -3.48 -2.26 -10.92
C LEU A 42 -4.91 -1.80 -11.24
N ASP A 43 -5.73 -2.65 -11.86
CA ASP A 43 -7.11 -2.30 -12.18
C ASP A 43 -7.96 -2.13 -10.93
N GLN A 44 -7.65 -2.90 -9.88
CA GLN A 44 -8.27 -2.72 -8.58
C GLN A 44 -7.88 -1.39 -7.95
N PHE A 45 -6.64 -0.94 -8.12
CA PHE A 45 -6.17 0.35 -7.59
C PHE A 45 -6.82 1.52 -8.34
N ARG A 46 -6.91 1.43 -9.68
CA ARG A 46 -7.66 2.38 -10.53
C ARG A 46 -9.12 2.47 -10.08
N ALA A 47 -9.78 1.33 -9.87
CA ALA A 47 -11.16 1.31 -9.38
C ALA A 47 -11.32 2.00 -8.01
N PHE A 48 -10.36 1.85 -7.09
CA PHE A 48 -10.40 2.52 -5.79
C PHE A 48 -10.24 4.03 -5.93
N ARG A 49 -9.32 4.49 -6.79
CA ARG A 49 -9.15 5.92 -7.09
C ARG A 49 -10.43 6.51 -7.67
N ASP A 50 -11.05 5.86 -8.66
CA ASP A 50 -12.27 6.34 -9.29
C ASP A 50 -13.44 6.45 -8.30
N MET A 51 -13.48 5.59 -7.27
CA MET A 51 -14.51 5.66 -6.23
C MET A 51 -14.26 6.79 -5.24
N LEU A 52 -12.99 7.04 -4.92
CA LEU A 52 -12.59 8.16 -4.10
C LEU A 52 -12.86 9.50 -4.80
N GLU A 53 -12.63 9.60 -6.11
CA GLU A 53 -12.99 10.76 -6.94
C GLU A 53 -14.51 10.98 -7.01
N LYS A 54 -15.30 9.91 -6.94
CA LYS A 54 -16.77 9.97 -6.83
C LYS A 54 -17.27 10.39 -5.44
N GLY A 55 -16.37 10.63 -4.49
CA GLY A 55 -16.67 11.12 -3.14
C GLY A 55 -17.00 10.04 -2.12
N MET A 56 -16.72 8.76 -2.40
CA MET A 56 -16.83 7.70 -1.38
C MET A 56 -15.66 7.76 -0.40
N SER A 57 -15.92 7.46 0.88
CA SER A 57 -14.86 7.37 1.88
C SER A 57 -14.04 6.08 1.74
N GLU A 58 -12.81 6.07 2.25
CA GLU A 58 -11.96 4.87 2.23
C GLU A 58 -12.61 3.68 2.96
N GLU A 59 -13.36 3.95 4.03
CA GLU A 59 -14.11 2.95 4.80
C GLU A 59 -15.30 2.37 4.01
N GLU A 60 -15.99 3.21 3.24
CA GLU A 60 -17.09 2.78 2.37
C GLU A 60 -16.57 1.90 1.23
N ILE A 61 -15.44 2.28 0.63
CA ILE A 61 -14.75 1.48 -0.39
C ILE A 61 -14.30 0.15 0.23
N ALA A 62 -13.70 0.16 1.43
CA ALA A 62 -13.27 -1.05 2.12
C ALA A 62 -14.44 -2.02 2.37
N ALA A 63 -15.59 -1.48 2.81
CA ALA A 63 -16.82 -2.25 3.01
C ALA A 63 -17.39 -2.80 1.70
N ALA A 64 -17.33 -2.05 0.59
CA ALA A 64 -17.81 -2.49 -0.71
C ALA A 64 -16.98 -3.65 -1.29
N PHE A 65 -15.67 -3.66 -1.04
CA PHE A 65 -14.74 -4.66 -1.53
C PHE A 65 -14.41 -5.78 -0.53
N PHE A 66 -15.01 -5.75 0.67
CA PHE A 66 -14.72 -6.71 1.75
C PHE A 66 -13.23 -6.80 2.10
N VAL A 67 -12.53 -5.66 2.09
CA VAL A 67 -11.11 -5.55 2.47
C VAL A 67 -10.94 -4.67 3.71
N ALA A 68 -9.81 -4.76 4.38
CA ALA A 68 -9.50 -3.84 5.48
C ALA A 68 -9.23 -2.42 4.95
N PRO A 69 -9.62 -1.35 5.68
CA PRO A 69 -9.38 0.03 5.25
C PRO A 69 -7.88 0.36 5.10
N THR A 70 -7.01 -0.34 5.85
CA THR A 70 -5.55 -0.26 5.68
C THR A 70 -5.09 -0.68 4.28
N VAL A 71 -5.73 -1.70 3.71
CA VAL A 71 -5.43 -2.19 2.35
C VAL A 71 -5.85 -1.16 1.31
N VAL A 72 -6.99 -0.48 1.51
CA VAL A 72 -7.43 0.61 0.63
C VAL A 72 -6.41 1.76 0.64
N LYS A 73 -5.98 2.21 1.83
CA LYS A 73 -4.94 3.24 1.99
C LYS A 73 -3.63 2.86 1.29
N GLN A 74 -3.17 1.63 1.49
CA GLN A 74 -1.96 1.12 0.85
C GLN A 74 -2.08 1.14 -0.67
N ARG A 75 -3.20 0.67 -1.22
CA ARG A 75 -3.42 0.63 -2.67
C ARG A 75 -3.54 2.02 -3.29
N LEU A 76 -4.22 2.95 -2.61
CA LEU A 76 -4.26 4.34 -3.03
C LEU A 76 -2.87 4.98 -3.01
N ARG A 77 -2.02 4.63 -2.02
CA ARG A 77 -0.63 5.09 -1.97
C ARG A 77 0.21 4.59 -3.15
N LEU A 78 -0.07 3.42 -3.71
CA LEU A 78 0.64 2.93 -4.89
C LEU A 78 0.28 3.72 -6.15
N MET A 79 -0.91 4.32 -6.20
CA MET A 79 -1.33 5.17 -7.31
C MET A 79 -0.68 6.56 -7.31
N THR A 80 0.09 6.93 -6.28
CA THR A 80 0.82 8.22 -6.25
C THR A 80 2.19 8.14 -6.94
N VAL A 81 2.61 6.94 -7.35
CA VAL A 81 3.85 6.70 -8.11
C VAL A 81 3.72 7.22 -9.55
N SER A 82 4.84 7.55 -10.21
CA SER A 82 4.85 8.00 -11.62
C SER A 82 4.09 7.04 -12.54
N ASP A 83 3.26 7.60 -13.41
CA ASP A 83 2.45 6.84 -14.38
C ASP A 83 3.31 5.91 -15.25
N LYS A 84 4.53 6.32 -15.62
CA LYS A 84 5.45 5.47 -16.40
C LYS A 84 5.82 4.19 -15.68
N LEU A 85 5.99 4.24 -14.35
CA LEU A 85 6.30 3.04 -13.56
C LEU A 85 5.07 2.15 -13.40
N LEU A 86 3.87 2.73 -13.36
CA LEU A 86 2.62 1.98 -13.38
C LEU A 86 2.42 1.27 -14.71
N ASP A 87 2.76 1.89 -15.84
CA ASP A 87 2.72 1.27 -17.17
C ASP A 87 3.72 0.09 -17.28
N ILE A 88 4.93 0.27 -16.74
CA ILE A 88 5.93 -0.82 -16.67
C ILE A 88 5.42 -1.98 -15.79
N TYR A 89 4.73 -1.66 -14.69
CA TYR A 89 4.12 -2.67 -13.83
C TYR A 89 2.96 -3.41 -14.53
N GLU A 90 2.14 -2.70 -15.31
CA GLU A 90 1.06 -3.28 -16.13
C GLU A 90 1.58 -4.25 -17.20
N GLN A 91 2.82 -4.06 -17.67
CA GLN A 91 3.51 -4.95 -18.61
C GLN A 91 4.31 -6.07 -17.93
N ASP A 92 4.06 -6.35 -16.65
CA ASP A 92 4.80 -7.33 -15.83
C ASP A 92 6.33 -7.07 -15.78
N GLY A 93 6.77 -5.84 -16.08
CA GLY A 93 8.19 -5.46 -16.08
C GLY A 93 8.77 -5.25 -14.67
N MET A 94 7.90 -5.18 -13.66
CA MET A 94 8.25 -4.92 -12.26
C MET A 94 7.38 -5.79 -11.32
N LYS A 95 7.94 -6.21 -10.19
CA LYS A 95 7.19 -6.88 -9.11
C LYS A 95 6.51 -5.85 -8.19
N LEU A 96 5.41 -6.25 -7.57
CA LEU A 96 4.68 -5.41 -6.60
C LEU A 96 5.57 -4.87 -5.47
N GLU A 97 6.52 -5.68 -4.97
CA GLU A 97 7.46 -5.26 -3.91
C GLU A 97 8.38 -4.12 -4.31
N GLN A 98 8.78 -4.07 -5.59
CA GLN A 98 9.58 -2.97 -6.12
C GLN A 98 8.71 -1.72 -6.26
N LEU A 99 7.46 -1.85 -6.71
CA LEU A 99 6.51 -0.73 -6.79
C LEU A 99 6.24 -0.12 -5.40
N MET A 100 6.06 -0.96 -4.37
CA MET A 100 5.94 -0.51 -2.98
C MET A 100 7.15 0.30 -2.53
N ALA A 101 8.37 -0.05 -2.97
CA ALA A 101 9.57 0.72 -2.64
C ALA A 101 9.59 2.11 -3.29
N PHE A 102 9.04 2.26 -4.49
CA PHE A 102 8.94 3.57 -5.15
C PHE A 102 7.93 4.51 -4.48
N SER A 103 6.91 3.97 -3.81
CA SER A 103 5.88 4.74 -3.08
C SER A 103 6.41 5.52 -1.86
N ILE A 104 7.67 5.29 -1.48
CA ILE A 104 8.34 6.00 -0.39
C ILE A 104 8.56 7.48 -0.76
N SER A 105 8.89 7.77 -2.01
CA SER A 105 9.16 9.13 -2.48
C SER A 105 8.09 9.59 -3.43
N ASP A 106 7.51 10.78 -3.24
CA ASP A 106 6.52 11.38 -4.15
C ASP A 106 7.17 12.15 -5.33
N ASP A 107 8.50 12.09 -5.45
CA ASP A 107 9.26 12.75 -6.53
C ASP A 107 9.36 11.85 -7.77
N HIS A 108 8.49 12.09 -8.76
CA HIS A 108 8.40 11.30 -10.00
C HIS A 108 9.68 11.32 -10.83
N ALA A 109 10.38 12.46 -10.92
CA ALA A 109 11.61 12.57 -11.69
C ALA A 109 12.73 11.70 -11.08
N ARG A 110 12.83 11.69 -9.74
CA ARG A 110 13.79 10.84 -9.03
C ARG A 110 13.43 9.35 -9.14
N GLN A 111 12.14 9.01 -9.10
CA GLN A 111 11.67 7.63 -9.27
C GLN A 111 12.10 7.06 -10.65
N GLU A 112 11.87 7.82 -11.73
CA GLU A 112 12.23 7.42 -13.09
C GLU A 112 13.75 7.24 -13.24
N GLN A 113 14.55 8.18 -12.70
CA GLN A 113 16.01 8.07 -12.72
C GLN A 113 16.50 6.82 -11.98
N VAL A 114 15.95 6.53 -10.80
CA VAL A 114 16.31 5.33 -10.03
C VAL A 114 15.91 4.06 -10.80
N TRP A 115 14.75 4.06 -11.45
CA TRP A 115 14.33 2.92 -12.27
C TRP A 115 15.25 2.69 -13.46
N GLU A 116 15.71 3.74 -14.15
CA GLU A 116 16.66 3.59 -15.27
C GLU A 116 17.95 2.90 -14.81
N ILE A 117 18.50 3.30 -13.66
CA ILE A 117 19.72 2.71 -13.11
C ILE A 117 19.46 1.25 -12.65
N VAL A 118 18.35 1.00 -11.96
CA VAL A 118 18.03 -0.32 -11.41
C VAL A 118 17.68 -1.31 -12.53
N SER A 119 16.95 -0.89 -13.55
CA SER A 119 16.59 -1.75 -14.69
C SER A 119 17.80 -2.21 -15.50
N GLN A 120 18.84 -1.38 -15.62
CA GLN A 120 20.12 -1.76 -16.23
C GLN A 120 20.98 -2.67 -15.34
N SER A 121 20.76 -2.62 -14.03
CA SER A 121 21.50 -3.45 -13.07
C SER A 121 20.97 -4.88 -13.00
N HIS A 122 21.85 -5.81 -12.58
CA HIS A 122 21.46 -7.20 -12.32
C HIS A 122 20.72 -7.38 -10.99
N ASN A 123 20.81 -6.39 -10.09
CA ASN A 123 20.19 -6.43 -8.76
C ASN A 123 18.99 -5.47 -8.73
N ARG A 124 17.82 -6.01 -9.03
CA ARG A 124 16.55 -5.28 -9.03
C ARG A 124 15.81 -5.40 -7.68
N GLU A 125 16.46 -5.83 -6.61
CA GLU A 125 15.78 -6.06 -5.34
C GLU A 125 15.16 -4.78 -4.77
N SER A 126 14.00 -4.92 -4.12
CA SER A 126 13.26 -3.79 -3.54
C SER A 126 14.11 -3.00 -2.54
N TYR A 127 14.97 -3.68 -1.79
CA TYR A 127 15.92 -3.05 -0.87
C TYR A 127 16.87 -2.06 -1.54
N VAL A 128 17.36 -2.37 -2.74
CA VAL A 128 18.28 -1.48 -3.49
C VAL A 128 17.55 -0.21 -3.91
N VAL A 129 16.32 -0.34 -4.41
CA VAL A 129 15.44 0.79 -4.75
C VAL A 129 15.23 1.69 -3.52
N ARG A 130 14.87 1.11 -2.36
CA ARG A 130 14.68 1.87 -1.11
C ARG A 130 15.96 2.60 -0.70
N ARG A 131 17.12 1.96 -0.82
CA ARG A 131 18.42 2.59 -0.50
C ARG A 131 18.68 3.80 -1.39
N MET A 132 18.56 3.66 -2.71
CA MET A 132 18.84 4.75 -3.67
C MET A 132 17.88 5.94 -3.55
N LEU A 133 16.63 5.68 -3.15
CA LEU A 133 15.65 6.73 -2.87
C LEU A 133 15.91 7.43 -1.52
N THR A 134 16.43 6.71 -0.53
CA THR A 134 16.62 7.23 0.84
C THR A 134 18.04 7.72 1.14
N GLU A 135 18.97 7.68 0.19
CA GLU A 135 20.36 8.16 0.35
C GLU A 135 20.47 9.60 0.87
N LYS A 136 19.56 10.49 0.43
CA LYS A 136 19.52 11.90 0.86
C LYS A 136 18.58 12.15 2.03
N THR A 137 18.19 11.10 2.76
CA THR A 137 17.22 11.20 3.86
C THR A 137 17.79 10.64 5.16
N VAL A 138 17.48 11.33 6.25
CA VAL A 138 17.91 10.99 7.61
C VAL A 138 16.73 10.37 8.35
N ARG A 139 16.94 9.27 9.07
CA ARG A 139 15.89 8.67 9.90
C ARG A 139 15.54 9.60 11.07
N VAL A 140 14.28 9.63 11.46
CA VAL A 140 13.80 10.41 12.61
C VAL A 140 14.46 9.98 13.94
N SER A 141 14.87 8.71 14.02
CA SER A 141 15.63 8.17 15.17
C SER A 141 17.10 8.61 15.23
N ASP A 142 17.61 9.31 14.22
CA ASP A 142 19.01 9.78 14.19
C ASP A 142 19.25 10.88 15.24
N ARG A 143 20.46 10.88 15.81
CA ARG A 143 20.92 11.88 16.78
C ARG A 143 20.82 13.31 16.23
N ARG A 144 21.02 13.51 14.92
CA ARG A 144 20.90 14.82 14.26
C ARG A 144 19.48 15.39 14.40
N VAL A 145 18.47 14.54 14.29
CA VAL A 145 17.04 14.92 14.38
C VAL A 145 16.64 15.21 15.81
N ARG A 146 17.13 14.38 16.76
CA ARG A 146 16.89 14.59 18.19
C ARG A 146 17.49 15.91 18.70
N PHE A 147 18.57 16.38 18.10
CA PHE A 147 19.23 17.64 18.46
C PHE A 147 18.44 18.87 17.98
N VAL A 148 17.88 18.84 16.76
CA VAL A 148 17.07 19.95 16.22
C VAL A 148 15.66 19.97 16.82
N GLY A 149 15.13 18.80 17.16
CA GLY A 149 13.74 18.61 17.54
C GLY A 149 12.83 18.51 16.32
N LEU A 150 11.99 17.46 16.28
CA LEU A 150 11.03 17.24 15.19
C LEU A 150 10.06 18.41 15.01
N ASP A 151 9.60 18.96 16.13
CA ASP A 151 8.62 20.05 16.13
C ASP A 151 9.19 21.31 15.47
N THR A 152 10.49 21.59 15.67
CA THR A 152 11.21 22.70 15.02
C THR A 152 11.32 22.49 13.51
N TYR A 153 11.64 21.26 13.08
CA TYR A 153 11.74 20.93 11.66
C TYR A 153 10.38 21.04 10.95
N LEU A 154 9.32 20.57 11.61
CA LEU A 154 7.95 20.70 11.12
C LEU A 154 7.48 22.15 11.08
N ALA A 155 7.82 22.97 12.09
CA ALA A 155 7.47 24.39 12.14
C ALA A 155 8.10 25.20 11.00
N VAL A 156 9.28 24.78 10.51
CA VAL A 156 9.95 25.37 9.33
C VAL A 156 9.39 24.80 8.01
N GLY A 157 8.45 23.85 8.07
CA GLY A 157 7.83 23.24 6.89
C GLY A 157 8.66 22.13 6.24
N GLY A 158 9.57 21.50 7.00
CA GLY A 158 10.38 20.40 6.49
C GLY A 158 9.52 19.16 6.17
N PRO A 159 9.65 18.55 4.98
CA PRO A 159 8.85 17.40 4.60
C PRO A 159 9.28 16.13 5.35
N ILE A 160 8.30 15.41 5.90
CA ILE A 160 8.48 14.07 6.47
C ILE A 160 8.08 13.05 5.42
N MET A 161 8.99 12.13 5.13
CA MET A 161 8.76 10.98 4.28
C MET A 161 8.32 9.80 5.15
N ARG A 162 7.12 9.27 4.89
CA ARG A 162 6.56 8.11 5.60
C ARG A 162 6.46 6.92 4.67
N ASP A 163 7.09 5.82 5.08
CA ASP A 163 6.97 4.55 4.38
C ASP A 163 5.75 3.80 4.92
N LEU A 164 4.66 3.79 4.15
CA LEU A 164 3.42 3.11 4.54
C LEU A 164 3.53 1.58 4.49
N PHE A 165 4.61 1.06 3.90
CA PHE A 165 4.83 -0.37 3.68
C PHE A 165 5.93 -0.96 4.58
N GLU A 166 6.67 -0.15 5.32
CA GLU A 166 7.59 -0.63 6.35
C GLU A 166 6.79 -0.94 7.62
N ALA A 167 6.78 -2.21 8.03
CA ALA A 167 6.12 -2.59 9.28
C ALA A 167 6.80 -1.89 10.44
N ASP A 168 6.02 -1.18 11.26
CA ASP A 168 6.48 -0.78 12.57
C ASP A 168 7.03 -2.00 13.28
N GLY A 169 8.30 -1.95 13.70
CA GLY A 169 8.95 -3.03 14.45
C GLY A 169 8.28 -3.38 15.81
N ARG A 170 7.04 -2.95 16.02
CA ARG A 170 6.16 -3.23 17.16
C ARG A 170 5.22 -4.42 16.95
N ASP A 171 5.27 -5.13 15.82
CA ASP A 171 4.48 -6.37 15.64
C ASP A 171 5.35 -7.61 15.37
N ARG A 172 6.28 -7.88 16.31
CA ARG A 172 6.89 -9.22 16.46
C ARG A 172 6.34 -9.98 17.67
N THR A 173 5.34 -9.43 18.35
CA THR A 173 4.70 -10.04 19.53
C THR A 173 3.20 -9.79 19.48
N GLY A 174 2.48 -10.66 18.77
CA GLY A 174 1.05 -10.45 18.57
C GLY A 174 0.28 -11.65 18.06
N HIS A 175 0.84 -12.87 18.06
CA HIS A 175 0.00 -14.06 17.95
C HIS A 175 -0.67 -14.26 19.32
N PRO A 176 -2.00 -14.08 19.47
CA PRO A 176 -2.67 -14.46 20.69
C PRO A 176 -2.77 -15.99 20.66
N CYS A 177 -2.00 -16.66 21.52
CA CYS A 177 -2.23 -18.07 21.80
C CYS A 177 -3.68 -18.24 22.30
N PRO A 178 -4.50 -19.10 21.69
CA PRO A 178 -5.85 -19.32 22.17
C PRO A 178 -5.79 -20.19 23.42
N GLY A 179 -6.05 -19.60 24.59
CA GLY A 179 -6.36 -20.36 25.80
C GLY A 179 -5.85 -19.77 27.10
N ARG A 180 -6.65 -18.87 27.70
CA ARG A 180 -7.15 -19.06 29.07
C ARG A 180 -8.12 -17.95 29.45
N THR A 181 -9.30 -18.36 29.89
CA THR A 181 -10.28 -17.52 30.59
C THR A 181 -9.80 -17.21 32.00
N ALA A 182 -10.28 -16.06 32.48
CA ALA A 182 -10.75 -15.76 33.84
C ALA A 182 -10.05 -14.59 34.55
N SER A 183 -10.86 -13.56 34.78
CA SER A 183 -10.84 -12.62 35.91
C SER A 183 -9.72 -11.60 35.99
N GLY A 184 -10.10 -10.31 35.96
CA GLY A 184 -9.22 -9.22 36.37
C GLY A 184 -9.56 -7.88 35.74
N VAL A 185 -10.63 -7.24 36.21
CA VAL A 185 -10.95 -5.84 35.90
C VAL A 185 -9.78 -4.94 36.29
N ARG A 186 -9.17 -4.25 35.32
CA ARG A 186 -8.37 -3.05 35.58
C ARG A 186 -8.71 -1.96 34.57
N SER A 187 -9.30 -0.90 35.13
CA SER A 187 -9.67 0.36 34.49
C SER A 187 -8.45 1.01 33.83
N CYS A 188 -8.49 1.17 32.51
CA CYS A 188 -7.60 2.09 31.79
C CYS A 188 -8.32 3.43 31.62
N ARG A 189 -7.90 4.42 32.42
CA ARG A 189 -8.30 5.82 32.24
C ARG A 189 -7.86 6.29 30.86
N HIS A 190 -8.82 6.76 30.08
CA HIS A 190 -8.58 7.41 28.79
C HIS A 190 -8.01 8.80 29.02
N GLY A 191 -6.71 8.97 28.78
CA GLY A 191 -6.10 10.27 28.52
C GLY A 191 -6.08 10.50 27.02
N ALA A 192 -7.08 11.23 26.52
CA ALA A 192 -7.10 11.73 25.15
C ALA A 192 -5.99 12.78 24.99
N GLY A 193 -4.86 12.37 24.43
CA GLY A 193 -3.83 13.26 23.93
C GLY A 193 -3.64 12.95 22.45
N SER A 194 -4.09 13.87 21.59
CA SER A 194 -3.80 13.90 20.16
C SER A 194 -2.30 14.10 19.95
N ARG A 195 -1.51 13.04 20.17
CA ARG A 195 -0.11 13.00 19.76
C ARG A 195 -0.12 12.57 18.30
N SER A 196 0.25 13.48 17.41
CA SER A 196 0.71 13.11 16.07
C SER A 196 1.83 12.08 16.25
N SER A 197 1.48 10.79 16.13
CA SER A 197 2.40 9.68 16.39
C SER A 197 3.39 9.61 15.22
N SER A 198 4.44 10.42 15.28
CA SER A 198 5.58 10.27 14.36
C SER A 198 6.20 8.90 14.58
N ASN A 199 6.29 8.10 13.52
CA ASN A 199 6.83 6.76 13.62
C ASN A 199 8.36 6.82 13.66
N PRO A 200 9.05 5.96 14.44
CA PRO A 200 10.51 6.00 14.55
C PRO A 200 11.23 5.62 13.24
N ILE A 201 10.49 5.09 12.27
CA ILE A 201 10.94 4.74 10.90
C ILE A 201 10.82 5.93 9.94
N ASP A 202 10.02 6.95 10.27
CA ASP A 202 9.85 8.16 9.46
C ASP A 202 11.21 8.77 9.10
N ARG A 203 11.31 9.40 7.94
CA ARG A 203 12.55 10.01 7.45
C ARG A 203 12.36 11.48 7.10
N LEU A 204 13.44 12.25 7.26
CA LEU A 204 13.52 13.68 6.99
C LEU A 204 14.47 13.90 5.81
N ARG A 205 14.20 14.86 4.94
CA ARG A 205 15.16 15.23 3.87
C ARG A 205 16.40 15.89 4.48
N ALA A 206 17.58 15.34 4.19
CA ALA A 206 18.86 15.81 4.69
C ALA A 206 19.16 17.27 4.28
N ASP A 207 18.75 17.64 3.07
CA ASP A 207 18.98 18.97 2.51
C ASP A 207 18.18 20.07 3.23
N CYS A 208 17.12 19.73 3.96
CA CYS A 208 16.33 20.69 4.73
C CYS A 208 16.83 20.85 6.18
N LEU A 209 17.87 20.12 6.60
CA LEU A 209 18.52 20.34 7.89
C LEU A 209 19.42 21.59 7.84
N PRO A 210 19.54 22.32 8.97
CA PRO A 210 20.35 23.53 9.04
C PRO A 210 21.80 23.28 8.61
N PRO A 211 22.45 24.27 7.95
CA PRO A 211 23.77 24.11 7.33
C PRO A 211 24.89 23.71 8.30
N SER A 212 24.74 24.00 9.60
CA SER A 212 25.65 23.56 10.65
C SER A 212 25.78 22.04 10.81
N MET A 213 24.93 21.24 10.15
CA MET A 213 24.89 19.78 10.26
C MET A 213 25.00 19.03 8.93
N ARG A 214 25.21 19.72 7.79
CA ARG A 214 25.47 19.06 6.48
C ARG A 214 26.88 18.47 6.38
N ALA A 215 27.80 18.90 7.25
CA ALA A 215 29.18 18.45 7.31
C ALA A 215 29.52 17.93 8.72
N VAL A 216 29.06 16.73 9.05
CA VAL A 216 29.73 15.91 10.08
C VAL A 216 29.89 14.52 9.47
N PRO A 217 31.12 13.99 9.36
CA PRO A 217 31.37 12.66 8.82
C PRO A 217 30.67 11.56 9.62
#